data_AF-A0A944N068-F1
#
_entry.id   AF-A0A944N068-F1
#
_cell.length_a   1.000
_cell.length_b   1.000
_cell.length_c   1.000
_cell.angle_alpha   90.00
_cell.angle_beta   90.00
_cell.angle_gamma   90.00
#
_symmetry.space_group_name_H-M   'P 1'
#
loop_
_entity.id
_entity.type
_entity.pdbx_description
1 polymer ?
#
loop_
_entity_poly.entity_id
_entity_poly.type
_entity_poly.pdbx_seq_one_letter_code
_entity_poly.pdbx_strand_id
1 'polypeptide(L)'
;MPNSFQSAAEKPNSFALLLGYLNFSAGAIDVSAWRAINDIYAQFEPCSAHSEIVEQATTAEKVADALREGLNHLHQTDPAFRNVDQAKGVVRIVFEQVLPAYREFHRDLLEHQAVGAIERPFFLMSIFQAVLATGGPWEGEDDNVVKKVLYKINDYMGWRPVAVLENGQLSEPYRHERVRPLPIYIRGVGAAHGHFSRLVDQAVQILEEAPKELLGQADFDLDLLSELAIDPRAFDFLHPAASRPNYLFGLWDPACIDDEGYYRRLVIQQATLEGILSWSAESHPGVPVEQLQQESAAVLAGVMLMASGLSGRGPGAMQSGMSLTDLLPRIAAYRDNFYRWLITRLPGEHRLRLEAEAQSLQQPFGGVRRHINMLLADRRARQVGSVTLASVLARLGRIDAAERLVGLVPAASARMLARITSRIVIAQGMCRRGDKNSLQKAVEMLSEAKNLLMRGIHCGALVDPWNILGFAG
;
A
#
# COMPACT_ATOMS: atom_id res chain seq x y z
N MET A 1 0.57 35.37 -44.00
CA MET A 1 0.20 35.60 -42.60
C MET A 1 0.17 34.25 -41.90
N PRO A 2 1.15 33.93 -41.05
CA PRO A 2 1.16 32.65 -40.34
C PRO A 2 0.33 32.75 -39.06
N ASN A 3 -0.43 31.69 -38.81
CA ASN A 3 -1.31 31.48 -37.67
C ASN A 3 -0.58 31.66 -36.33
N SER A 4 -1.20 32.47 -35.48
CA SER A 4 -0.86 32.64 -34.07
C SER A 4 -0.95 31.31 -33.31
N PHE A 5 0.19 30.87 -32.79
CA PHE A 5 0.23 29.90 -31.70
C PHE A 5 -0.55 30.49 -30.52
N GLN A 6 -1.62 29.79 -30.09
CA GLN A 6 -2.23 30.03 -28.79
C GLN A 6 -1.14 29.84 -27.74
N SER A 7 -0.87 30.90 -26.97
CA SER A 7 0.06 30.87 -25.84
C SER A 7 -0.39 29.80 -24.85
N ALA A 8 0.52 28.89 -24.50
CA ALA A 8 0.37 27.99 -23.37
C ALA A 8 0.03 28.83 -22.13
N ALA A 9 -1.15 28.62 -21.55
CA ALA A 9 -1.51 29.20 -20.27
C ALA A 9 -0.39 28.86 -19.26
N GLU A 10 0.21 29.86 -18.62
CA GLU A 10 1.20 29.66 -17.56
C GLU A 10 0.59 28.74 -16.51
N LYS A 11 1.13 27.52 -16.38
CA LYS A 11 0.71 26.60 -15.32
C LYS A 11 0.92 27.32 -13.98
N PRO A 12 -0.08 27.34 -13.07
CA PRO A 12 0.11 27.92 -11.76
C PRO A 12 1.30 27.25 -11.07
N ASN A 13 2.12 28.03 -10.37
CA ASN A 13 3.30 27.54 -9.68
C ASN A 13 2.88 26.50 -8.61
N SER A 14 3.19 25.21 -8.83
CA SER A 14 2.81 24.11 -7.95
C SER A 14 3.29 24.33 -6.51
N PHE A 15 4.46 24.94 -6.30
CA PHE A 15 4.92 25.29 -4.96
C PHE A 15 4.01 26.32 -4.27
N ALA A 16 3.56 27.37 -5.00
CA ALA A 16 2.67 28.38 -4.44
C ALA A 16 1.29 27.81 -4.09
N LEU A 17 0.75 26.91 -4.92
CA LEU A 17 -0.52 26.22 -4.64
C LEU A 17 -0.43 25.36 -3.38
N LEU A 18 0.60 24.51 -3.28
CA LEU A 18 0.77 23.65 -2.12
C LEU A 18 1.07 24.45 -0.86
N LEU A 19 1.99 25.41 -0.90
CA LEU A 19 2.33 26.22 0.26
C LEU A 19 1.17 27.11 0.70
N GLY A 20 0.38 27.64 -0.23
CA GLY A 20 -0.87 28.35 0.08
C GLY A 20 -1.86 27.44 0.81
N TYR A 21 -2.06 26.21 0.32
CA TYR A 21 -2.88 25.22 1.01
C TYR A 21 -2.37 24.94 2.42
N LEU A 22 -1.07 24.69 2.60
CA LEU A 22 -0.48 24.44 3.91
C LEU A 22 -0.62 25.64 4.86
N ASN A 23 -0.65 26.87 4.32
CA ASN A 23 -0.72 28.08 5.14
C ASN A 23 -2.14 28.47 5.56
N PHE A 24 -3.16 28.17 4.75
CA PHE A 24 -4.51 28.70 4.93
C PHE A 24 -5.59 27.63 5.13
N SER A 25 -5.32 26.36 4.82
CA SER A 25 -6.29 25.28 4.96
C SER A 25 -6.39 24.77 6.40
N ALA A 26 -7.57 24.26 6.76
CA ALA A 26 -7.80 23.48 7.98
C ALA A 26 -7.70 21.96 7.75
N GLY A 27 -7.18 21.52 6.59
CA GLY A 27 -6.99 20.11 6.26
C GLY A 27 -8.12 19.48 5.44
N ALA A 28 -9.04 20.27 4.87
CA ALA A 28 -10.00 19.78 3.89
C ALA A 28 -9.29 19.33 2.59
N ILE A 29 -9.91 18.46 1.80
CA ILE A 29 -9.34 18.04 0.51
C ILE A 29 -9.38 19.19 -0.50
N ASP A 30 -8.24 19.47 -1.11
CA ASP A 30 -8.08 20.44 -2.20
C ASP A 30 -7.38 19.75 -3.38
N VAL A 31 -8.12 19.54 -4.46
CA VAL A 31 -7.63 18.81 -5.64
C VAL A 31 -6.40 19.49 -6.24
N SER A 32 -6.32 20.83 -6.22
CA SER A 32 -5.20 21.57 -6.79
C SER A 32 -3.93 21.39 -5.97
N ALA A 33 -4.03 21.38 -4.64
CA ALA A 33 -2.90 21.11 -3.75
C ALA A 33 -2.39 19.67 -3.88
N TRP A 34 -3.29 18.70 -4.02
CA TRP A 34 -2.93 17.30 -4.23
C TRP A 34 -2.26 17.07 -5.59
N ARG A 35 -2.72 17.74 -6.66
CA ARG A 35 -2.01 17.74 -7.95
C ARG A 35 -0.65 18.42 -7.84
N ALA A 36 -0.57 19.52 -7.10
CA ALA A 36 0.67 20.28 -6.93
C ALA A 36 1.79 19.47 -6.28
N ILE A 37 1.51 18.65 -5.25
CA ILE A 37 2.56 17.78 -4.69
C ILE A 37 3.03 16.74 -5.71
N ASN A 38 2.13 16.28 -6.59
CA ASN A 38 2.44 15.30 -7.62
C ASN A 38 3.40 15.90 -8.64
N ASP A 39 3.10 17.12 -9.09
CA ASP A 39 3.94 17.89 -10.01
C ASP A 39 5.31 18.20 -9.39
N ILE A 40 5.38 18.47 -8.09
CA ILE A 40 6.66 18.70 -7.38
C ILE A 40 7.50 17.42 -7.38
N TYR A 41 6.91 16.25 -7.11
CA TYR A 41 7.62 14.97 -7.21
C TYR A 41 8.12 14.71 -8.63
N ALA A 42 7.32 15.04 -9.66
CA ALA A 42 7.70 14.90 -11.06
C ALA A 42 8.91 15.76 -11.47
N GLN A 43 9.20 16.85 -10.76
CA GLN A 43 10.41 17.66 -10.99
C GLN A 43 11.69 16.96 -10.51
N PHE A 44 11.61 16.15 -9.45
CA PHE A 44 12.76 15.41 -8.89
C PHE A 44 12.93 14.02 -9.49
N GLU A 45 11.83 13.40 -9.92
CA GLU A 45 11.80 12.07 -10.52
C GLU A 45 11.14 12.15 -11.91
N PRO A 46 11.82 12.79 -12.89
CA PRO A 46 11.24 12.98 -14.21
C PRO A 46 11.03 11.64 -14.92
N CYS A 47 9.99 11.60 -15.74
CA CYS A 47 9.66 10.44 -16.56
C CYS A 47 10.76 10.19 -17.61
N SER A 48 11.21 8.94 -17.73
CA SER A 48 12.21 8.54 -18.72
C SER A 48 11.63 8.49 -20.14
N ALA A 49 12.50 8.29 -21.15
CA ALA A 49 12.07 8.14 -22.55
C ALA A 49 11.07 6.99 -22.79
N HIS A 50 11.04 5.97 -21.92
CA HIS A 50 10.11 4.84 -22.00
C HIS A 50 8.87 5.02 -21.09
N SER A 51 8.65 6.24 -20.61
CA SER A 51 7.63 6.58 -19.63
C SER A 51 7.78 5.85 -18.28
N GLU A 52 9.02 5.53 -17.89
CA GLU A 52 9.32 4.91 -16.60
C GLU A 52 9.74 5.98 -15.59
N ILE A 53 9.27 5.86 -14.35
CA ILE A 53 9.64 6.74 -13.25
C ILE A 53 10.54 5.94 -12.30
N VAL A 54 11.76 6.43 -12.11
CA VAL A 54 12.71 5.83 -11.16
C VAL A 54 12.63 6.59 -9.85
N GLU A 55 12.05 5.95 -8.85
CA GLU A 55 11.90 6.52 -7.52
C GLU A 55 13.25 6.59 -6.79
N GLN A 56 13.48 7.66 -6.03
CA GLN A 56 14.73 7.87 -5.30
C GLN A 56 14.47 7.94 -3.80
N ALA A 57 15.37 7.32 -3.03
CA ALA A 57 15.29 7.28 -1.57
C ALA A 57 15.28 8.68 -0.92
N THR A 58 15.88 9.68 -1.57
CA THR A 58 16.06 11.04 -1.05
C THR A 58 15.03 12.05 -1.58
N THR A 59 14.05 11.64 -2.39
CA THR A 59 13.08 12.57 -3.00
C THR A 59 12.29 13.33 -1.94
N ALA A 60 11.82 12.67 -0.88
CA ALA A 60 11.07 13.33 0.18
C ALA A 60 11.88 14.43 0.89
N GLU A 61 13.20 14.23 1.07
CA GLU A 61 14.10 15.23 1.66
C GLU A 61 14.26 16.44 0.72
N LYS A 62 14.48 16.19 -0.58
CA LYS A 62 14.55 17.25 -1.60
C LYS A 62 13.26 18.05 -1.70
N VAL A 63 12.11 17.39 -1.59
CA VAL A 63 10.79 18.04 -1.56
C VAL A 63 10.66 18.91 -0.31
N ALA A 64 11.10 18.41 0.86
CA ALA A 64 11.09 19.20 2.10
C ALA A 64 11.91 20.49 1.96
N ASP A 65 13.13 20.37 1.43
CA ASP A 65 14.03 21.51 1.23
C ASP A 65 13.45 22.51 0.22
N ALA A 66 12.93 22.04 -0.91
CA ALA A 66 12.29 22.89 -1.90
C ALA A 66 11.02 23.58 -1.38
N LEU A 67 10.26 22.94 -0.49
CA LEU A 67 9.11 23.59 0.17
C LEU A 67 9.56 24.69 1.14
N ARG A 68 10.63 24.46 1.90
CA ARG A 68 11.21 25.48 2.79
C ARG A 68 11.74 26.68 2.00
N GLU A 69 12.48 26.42 0.93
CA GLU A 69 13.01 27.46 0.03
C GLU A 69 11.88 28.23 -0.67
N GLY A 70 10.88 27.51 -1.20
CA GLY A 70 9.71 28.09 -1.84
C GLY A 70 8.91 28.98 -0.88
N LEU A 71 8.76 28.56 0.38
CA LEU A 71 8.06 29.36 1.40
C LEU A 71 8.83 30.63 1.76
N ASN A 72 10.16 30.54 1.90
CA ASN A 72 11.00 31.71 2.14
C ASN A 72 10.93 32.71 0.97
N HIS A 73 10.91 32.21 -0.27
CA HIS A 73 10.76 33.06 -1.44
C HIS A 73 9.40 33.76 -1.46
N LEU A 74 8.30 33.01 -1.29
CA LEU A 74 6.95 33.58 -1.28
C LEU A 74 6.75 34.59 -0.15
N HIS A 75 7.33 34.35 1.03
CA HIS A 75 7.29 35.31 2.14
C HIS A 75 7.93 36.67 1.79
N GLN A 76 8.94 36.67 0.91
CA GLN A 76 9.63 37.89 0.46
C GLN A 76 8.93 38.57 -0.71
N THR A 77 8.26 37.81 -1.58
CA THR A 77 7.77 38.30 -2.88
C THR A 77 6.27 38.48 -2.96
N ASP A 78 5.49 37.76 -2.15
CA ASP A 78 4.03 37.74 -2.22
C ASP A 78 3.41 38.26 -0.90
N PRO A 79 2.68 39.40 -0.93
CA PRO A 79 1.99 39.93 0.24
C PRO A 79 1.01 38.96 0.91
N ALA A 80 0.45 37.99 0.17
CA ALA A 80 -0.42 36.96 0.75
C ALA A 80 0.32 36.09 1.77
N PHE A 81 1.62 35.89 1.59
CA PHE A 81 2.49 35.10 2.48
C PHE A 81 3.17 35.96 3.55
N ARG A 82 2.53 37.04 4.01
CA ARG A 82 3.08 37.87 5.10
C ARG A 82 3.19 37.12 6.43
N ASN A 83 2.23 36.24 6.74
CA ASN A 83 2.33 35.31 7.86
C ASN A 83 2.46 33.89 7.29
N VAL A 84 3.56 33.21 7.61
CA VAL A 84 3.88 31.85 7.13
C VAL A 84 4.03 30.85 8.28
N ASP A 85 3.64 31.22 9.50
CA ASP A 85 3.91 30.44 10.72
C ASP A 85 3.26 29.05 10.63
N GLN A 86 2.05 28.99 10.07
CA GLN A 86 1.34 27.73 9.85
C GLN A 86 2.07 26.86 8.83
N ALA A 87 2.33 27.34 7.61
CA ALA A 87 3.01 26.53 6.60
C ALA A 87 4.40 26.08 7.06
N LYS A 88 5.16 26.96 7.72
CA LYS A 88 6.48 26.66 8.28
C LYS A 88 6.39 25.59 9.36
N GLY A 89 5.46 25.71 10.29
CA GLY A 89 5.24 24.73 11.36
C GLY A 89 4.78 23.38 10.82
N VAL A 90 3.84 23.36 9.88
CA VAL A 90 3.32 22.14 9.25
C VAL A 90 4.42 21.39 8.49
N VAL A 91 5.21 22.07 7.66
CA VAL A 91 6.35 21.46 6.95
C VAL A 91 7.35 20.86 7.96
N ARG A 92 7.70 21.62 9.01
CA ARG A 92 8.59 21.13 10.07
C ARG A 92 8.04 19.88 10.74
N ILE A 93 6.80 19.91 11.24
CA ILE A 93 6.15 18.81 11.96
C ILE A 93 6.09 17.53 11.10
N VAL A 94 5.70 17.65 9.83
CA VAL A 94 5.60 16.50 8.94
C VAL A 94 6.96 15.82 8.74
N PHE A 95 7.97 16.58 8.30
CA PHE A 95 9.26 15.99 7.91
C PHE A 95 10.16 15.65 9.09
N GLU A 96 10.15 16.42 10.17
CA GLU A 96 11.09 16.26 11.29
C GLU A 96 10.51 15.44 12.45
N GLN A 97 9.18 15.30 12.55
CA GLN A 97 8.55 14.61 13.67
C GLN A 97 7.67 13.44 13.22
N VAL A 98 6.65 13.69 12.37
CA VAL A 98 5.65 12.67 12.03
C VAL A 98 6.26 11.55 11.18
N LEU A 99 7.04 11.86 10.14
CA LEU A 99 7.65 10.82 9.29
C LEU A 99 8.62 9.91 10.07
N PRO A 100 9.58 10.44 10.87
CA PRO A 100 10.40 9.60 11.74
C PRO A 100 9.57 8.78 12.73
N ALA A 101 8.56 9.38 13.36
CA ALA A 101 7.70 8.67 14.31
C ALA A 101 6.87 7.56 13.64
N TYR A 102 6.41 7.76 12.41
CA TYR A 102 5.70 6.73 11.63
C TYR A 102 6.62 5.54 11.32
N ARG A 103 7.84 5.81 10.86
CA ARG A 103 8.86 4.78 10.61
C ARG A 103 9.17 3.98 11.87
N GLU A 104 9.33 4.66 13.00
CA GLU A 104 9.61 4.02 14.28
C GLU A 104 8.41 3.20 14.80
N PHE A 105 7.19 3.74 14.69
CA PHE A 105 5.96 3.07 15.08
C PHE A 105 5.74 1.76 14.30
N HIS A 106 6.14 1.76 13.02
CA HIS A 106 5.97 0.64 12.09
C HIS A 106 7.26 -0.13 11.77
N ARG A 107 8.33 0.07 12.55
CA ARG A 107 9.67 -0.50 12.27
C ARG A 107 9.68 -2.03 12.09
N ASP A 108 8.75 -2.74 12.73
CA ASP A 108 8.61 -4.20 12.60
C ASP A 108 7.89 -4.60 11.31
N LEU A 109 6.73 -3.98 11.08
CA LEU A 109 5.84 -4.32 9.96
C LEU A 109 6.45 -3.92 8.63
N LEU A 110 7.03 -2.73 8.59
CA LEU A 110 7.50 -2.08 7.38
C LEU A 110 9.03 -2.18 7.21
N GLU A 111 9.72 -3.00 8.01
CA GLU A 111 11.18 -3.22 7.90
C GLU A 111 11.63 -3.60 6.47
N HIS A 112 10.77 -4.26 5.72
CA HIS A 112 11.03 -4.72 4.35
C HIS A 112 10.91 -3.62 3.29
N GLN A 113 10.30 -2.48 3.63
CA GLN A 113 10.13 -1.37 2.71
C GLN A 113 11.46 -0.68 2.45
N ALA A 114 11.74 -0.39 1.17
CA ALA A 114 12.92 0.36 0.81
C ALA A 114 12.81 1.81 1.32
N VAL A 115 13.97 2.43 1.60
CA VAL A 115 14.03 3.85 1.98
C VAL A 115 13.41 4.68 0.85
N GLY A 116 12.45 5.55 1.19
CA GLY A 116 11.73 6.40 0.23
C GLY A 116 10.53 5.74 -0.46
N ALA A 117 10.27 4.44 -0.23
CA ALA A 117 9.14 3.74 -0.83
C ALA A 117 7.78 4.14 -0.20
N ILE A 118 7.79 4.61 1.05
CA ILE A 118 6.58 5.03 1.78
C ILE A 118 6.28 6.51 1.55
N GLU A 119 7.31 7.36 1.55
CA GLU A 119 7.20 8.82 1.46
C GLU A 119 6.92 9.28 0.02
N ARG A 120 5.79 8.85 -0.51
CA ARG A 120 5.25 9.15 -1.85
C ARG A 120 4.26 10.33 -1.77
N PRO A 121 3.96 11.05 -2.87
CA PRO A 121 3.29 12.36 -2.82
C PRO A 121 1.93 12.32 -2.09
N PHE A 122 1.09 11.33 -2.38
CA PHE A 122 -0.24 11.24 -1.77
C PHE A 122 -0.22 10.73 -0.32
N PHE A 123 0.81 9.96 0.05
CA PHE A 123 1.06 9.64 1.45
C PHE A 123 1.43 10.89 2.24
N LEU A 124 2.33 11.73 1.70
CA LEU A 124 2.67 13.01 2.31
C LEU A 124 1.45 13.95 2.43
N MET A 125 0.60 14.03 1.40
CA MET A 125 -0.63 14.84 1.50
C MET A 125 -1.60 14.33 2.55
N SER A 126 -1.72 13.01 2.72
CA SER A 126 -2.52 12.43 3.80
C SER A 126 -2.00 12.85 5.18
N ILE A 127 -0.67 12.94 5.34
CA ILE A 127 -0.05 13.42 6.58
C ILE A 127 -0.24 14.93 6.75
N PHE A 128 -0.02 15.74 5.71
CA PHE A 128 -0.27 17.18 5.76
C PHE A 128 -1.71 17.47 6.17
N GLN A 129 -2.69 16.79 5.57
CA GLN A 129 -4.09 16.90 5.98
C GLN A 129 -4.33 16.53 7.44
N ALA A 130 -3.73 15.43 7.90
CA ALA A 130 -3.89 15.00 9.29
C ALA A 130 -3.30 16.00 10.28
N VAL A 131 -2.13 16.59 9.98
CA VAL A 131 -1.51 17.65 10.80
C VAL A 131 -2.39 18.91 10.80
N LEU A 132 -2.80 19.39 9.62
CA LEU A 132 -3.65 20.57 9.48
C LEU A 132 -4.99 20.41 10.23
N ALA A 133 -5.63 19.25 10.09
CA ALA A 133 -6.90 18.96 10.75
C ALA A 133 -6.76 18.71 12.26
N THR A 134 -5.56 18.40 12.76
CA THR A 134 -5.30 18.34 14.21
C THR A 134 -5.23 19.75 14.81
N GLY A 135 -4.82 20.74 14.01
CA GLY A 135 -4.66 22.12 14.42
C GLY A 135 -3.38 22.37 15.23
N GLY A 136 -3.06 23.65 15.44
CA GLY A 136 -1.89 24.09 16.19
C GLY A 136 -1.93 23.72 17.69
N PRO A 137 -0.91 24.10 18.48
CA PRO A 137 0.12 25.08 18.16
C PRO A 137 1.10 24.61 17.08
N TRP A 138 1.61 25.57 16.29
CA TRP A 138 2.59 25.32 15.22
C TRP A 138 4.05 25.55 15.70
N GLU A 139 4.23 25.65 17.02
CA GLU A 139 5.48 25.94 17.73
C GLU A 139 5.62 25.04 18.96
N GLY A 140 6.81 24.45 19.16
CA GLY A 140 7.14 23.65 20.36
C GLY A 140 7.46 22.18 20.10
N GLU A 141 7.54 21.40 21.17
CA GLU A 141 7.60 19.93 21.12
C GLU A 141 6.17 19.38 20.95
N ASP A 142 5.87 18.94 19.74
CA ASP A 142 4.50 18.61 19.31
C ASP A 142 4.17 17.12 19.51
N ASP A 143 4.69 16.49 20.57
CA ASP A 143 4.50 15.06 20.90
C ASP A 143 3.04 14.61 20.90
N ASN A 144 2.14 15.51 21.32
CA ASN A 144 0.70 15.25 21.32
C ASN A 144 0.10 15.32 19.90
N VAL A 145 0.57 16.24 19.06
CA VAL A 145 0.15 16.34 17.64
C VAL A 145 0.61 15.09 16.91
N VAL A 146 1.87 14.68 17.07
CA VAL A 146 2.41 13.47 16.44
C VAL A 146 1.57 12.24 16.82
N LYS A 147 1.26 12.03 18.12
CA LYS A 147 0.42 10.91 18.56
C LYS A 147 -0.98 10.94 17.97
N LYS A 148 -1.64 12.11 17.92
CA LYS A 148 -2.97 12.28 17.32
C LYS A 148 -2.95 12.02 15.81
N VAL A 149 -1.93 12.51 15.13
CA VAL A 149 -1.74 12.31 13.69
C VAL A 149 -1.51 10.84 13.39
N LEU A 150 -0.61 10.15 14.11
CA LEU A 150 -0.39 8.71 13.96
C LEU A 150 -1.68 7.91 14.21
N TYR A 151 -2.46 8.27 15.22
CA TYR A 151 -3.76 7.64 15.47
C TYR A 151 -4.75 7.84 14.31
N LYS A 152 -4.76 9.04 13.71
CA LYS A 152 -5.67 9.39 12.61
C LYS A 152 -5.29 8.73 11.29
N ILE A 153 -4.00 8.67 10.96
CA ILE A 153 -3.55 8.14 9.67
C ILE A 153 -3.48 6.61 9.65
N ASN A 154 -3.25 5.96 10.79
CA ASN A 154 -3.28 4.50 10.90
C ASN A 154 -4.73 4.00 11.00
N ASP A 155 -5.46 4.13 9.89
CA ASP A 155 -6.89 3.90 9.80
C ASP A 155 -7.26 2.59 9.09
N TYR A 156 -6.31 1.91 8.44
CA TYR A 156 -6.55 0.68 7.71
C TYR A 156 -6.03 -0.57 8.44
N MET A 157 -6.84 -1.62 8.45
CA MET A 157 -6.52 -2.90 9.09
C MET A 157 -6.42 -4.06 8.09
N GLY A 158 -7.17 -4.00 6.99
CA GLY A 158 -7.41 -5.13 6.11
C GLY A 158 -8.30 -6.20 6.75
N TRP A 159 -8.22 -7.43 6.26
CA TRP A 159 -8.99 -8.53 6.85
C TRP A 159 -8.31 -9.02 8.12
N ARG A 160 -9.01 -8.85 9.24
CA ARG A 160 -8.59 -9.34 10.56
C ARG A 160 -9.76 -10.07 11.21
N PRO A 161 -9.65 -11.40 11.42
CA PRO A 161 -10.57 -12.12 12.29
C PRO A 161 -10.48 -11.57 13.70
N VAL A 162 -11.62 -11.39 14.35
CA VAL A 162 -11.70 -10.81 15.69
C VAL A 162 -12.44 -11.79 16.59
N ALA A 163 -11.90 -12.09 17.76
CA ALA A 163 -12.59 -12.95 18.71
C ALA A 163 -13.87 -12.27 19.21
N VAL A 164 -14.95 -13.05 19.31
CA VAL A 164 -16.15 -12.66 20.03
C VAL A 164 -15.92 -13.00 21.51
N LEU A 165 -15.91 -11.98 22.35
CA LEU A 165 -15.76 -12.09 23.80
C LEU A 165 -17.03 -12.71 24.42
N GLU A 166 -16.93 -13.20 25.66
CA GLU A 166 -18.07 -13.81 26.37
C GLU A 166 -19.29 -12.88 26.50
N ASN A 167 -19.07 -11.57 26.48
CA ASN A 167 -20.11 -10.55 26.49
C ASN A 167 -20.76 -10.30 25.11
N GLY A 168 -20.40 -11.08 24.08
CA GLY A 168 -20.88 -10.94 22.71
C GLY A 168 -20.24 -9.82 21.90
N GLN A 169 -19.28 -9.07 22.47
CA GLN A 169 -18.57 -7.99 21.77
C GLN A 169 -17.35 -8.52 21.03
N LEU A 170 -17.01 -7.86 19.93
CA LEU A 170 -15.75 -8.11 19.23
C LEU A 170 -14.58 -7.48 20.01
N SER A 171 -13.46 -8.20 20.15
CA SER A 171 -12.25 -7.64 20.76
C SER A 171 -11.72 -6.45 19.95
N GLU A 172 -11.25 -5.40 20.62
CA GLU A 172 -10.64 -4.27 19.91
C GLU A 172 -9.27 -4.66 19.32
N PRO A 173 -9.03 -4.40 18.01
CA PRO A 173 -7.72 -4.65 17.42
C PRO A 173 -6.65 -3.70 17.97
N TYR A 174 -5.42 -4.20 18.11
CA TYR A 174 -4.32 -3.41 18.63
C TYR A 174 -4.02 -2.22 17.71
N ARG A 175 -3.53 -1.14 18.30
CA ARG A 175 -3.23 0.09 17.55
C ARG A 175 -2.14 -0.10 16.51
N HIS A 176 -1.12 -0.91 16.82
CA HIS A 176 -0.01 -1.18 15.91
C HIS A 176 -0.38 -2.13 14.76
N GLU A 177 -1.56 -2.76 14.77
CA GLU A 177 -2.05 -3.56 13.63
C GLU A 177 -2.53 -2.68 12.47
N ARG A 178 -2.95 -1.45 12.78
CA ARG A 178 -3.45 -0.50 11.78
C ARG A 178 -2.29 0.25 11.15
N VAL A 179 -2.40 0.49 9.85
CA VAL A 179 -1.40 1.22 9.05
C VAL A 179 -2.10 2.27 8.19
N ARG A 180 -1.39 3.30 7.75
CA ARG A 180 -1.88 4.17 6.68
C ARG A 180 -1.63 3.44 5.35
N PRO A 181 -2.67 3.07 4.57
CA PRO A 181 -2.45 2.52 3.25
C PRO A 181 -1.87 3.62 2.34
N LEU A 182 -1.05 3.24 1.36
CA LEU A 182 -0.36 4.20 0.50
C LEU A 182 -1.27 4.58 -0.67
N PRO A 183 -1.80 5.82 -0.73
CA PRO A 183 -2.71 6.16 -1.81
C PRO A 183 -1.96 6.25 -3.13
N ILE A 184 -2.48 5.58 -4.15
CA ILE A 184 -1.93 5.54 -5.50
C ILE A 184 -2.87 6.13 -6.54
N TYR A 185 -4.13 6.41 -6.17
CA TYR A 185 -5.04 7.23 -6.96
C TYR A 185 -6.05 7.91 -6.03
N ILE A 186 -6.38 9.16 -6.35
CA ILE A 186 -7.40 9.95 -5.66
C ILE A 186 -8.36 10.52 -6.70
N ARG A 187 -9.67 10.36 -6.45
CA ARG A 187 -10.70 10.88 -7.35
C ARG A 187 -10.55 12.37 -7.56
N GLY A 188 -10.62 12.79 -8.82
CA GLY A 188 -10.40 14.19 -9.22
C GLY A 188 -8.93 14.62 -9.29
N VAL A 189 -7.99 13.90 -8.67
CA VAL A 189 -6.56 14.19 -8.76
C VAL A 189 -5.90 13.36 -9.87
N GLY A 190 -6.15 12.05 -9.91
CA GLY A 190 -5.49 11.08 -10.80
C GLY A 190 -4.55 10.12 -10.04
N ALA A 191 -3.69 9.41 -10.75
CA ALA A 191 -2.70 8.54 -10.11
C ALA A 191 -1.56 9.32 -9.42
N ALA A 192 -1.03 8.73 -8.36
CA ALA A 192 0.15 9.23 -7.66
C ALA A 192 1.40 9.07 -8.55
N HIS A 193 2.27 10.08 -8.53
CA HIS A 193 3.55 10.05 -9.21
C HIS A 193 4.45 8.97 -8.61
N GLY A 194 4.94 8.09 -9.47
CA GLY A 194 5.72 6.94 -9.08
C GLY A 194 5.64 5.83 -10.13
N HIS A 195 6.31 4.73 -9.86
CA HIS A 195 6.43 3.61 -10.80
C HIS A 195 5.07 2.94 -11.14
N PHE A 196 4.05 3.10 -10.30
CA PHE A 196 2.70 2.63 -10.58
C PHE A 196 1.81 3.63 -11.33
N SER A 197 2.22 4.89 -11.50
CA SER A 197 1.39 5.98 -12.04
C SER A 197 0.68 5.58 -13.34
N ARG A 198 1.46 5.19 -14.36
CA ARG A 198 0.91 4.80 -15.67
C ARG A 198 -0.02 3.59 -15.59
N LEU A 199 0.35 2.58 -14.81
CA LEU A 199 -0.44 1.36 -14.63
C LEU A 199 -1.82 1.69 -14.04
N VAL A 200 -1.84 2.54 -13.01
CA VAL A 200 -3.07 2.95 -12.32
C VAL A 200 -3.92 3.86 -13.20
N ASP A 201 -3.33 4.87 -13.84
CA ASP A 201 -4.06 5.77 -14.73
C ASP A 201 -4.74 5.00 -15.87
N GLN A 202 -4.02 4.08 -16.52
CA GLN A 202 -4.59 3.25 -17.59
C GLN A 202 -5.68 2.29 -17.08
N ALA A 203 -5.51 1.71 -15.89
CA ALA A 203 -6.52 0.84 -15.31
C ALA A 203 -7.82 1.60 -14.97
N VAL A 204 -7.70 2.81 -14.43
CA VAL A 204 -8.85 3.68 -14.17
C VAL A 204 -9.52 4.07 -15.47
N GLN A 205 -8.77 4.47 -16.51
CA GLN A 205 -9.34 4.80 -17.82
C GLN A 205 -10.12 3.61 -18.42
N ILE A 206 -9.59 2.38 -18.31
CA ILE A 206 -10.30 1.18 -18.77
C ILE A 206 -11.63 1.01 -18.03
N LEU A 207 -11.67 1.29 -16.72
CA LEU A 207 -12.89 1.21 -15.91
C LEU A 207 -13.88 2.34 -16.24
N GLU A 208 -13.41 3.54 -16.59
CA GLU A 208 -14.25 4.66 -17.04
C GLU A 208 -14.98 4.32 -18.35
N GLU A 209 -14.30 3.64 -19.28
CA GLU A 209 -14.84 3.25 -20.58
C GLU A 209 -15.71 1.97 -20.52
N ALA A 210 -15.67 1.22 -19.42
CA ALA A 210 -16.36 -0.04 -19.27
C ALA A 210 -17.89 0.13 -19.13
N PRO A 211 -18.69 -0.76 -19.77
CA PRO A 211 -20.14 -0.80 -19.55
C PRO A 211 -20.50 -0.93 -18.07
N LYS A 212 -21.40 -0.07 -17.58
CA LYS A 212 -21.83 -0.06 -16.17
C LYS A 212 -22.42 -1.40 -15.74
N GLU A 213 -23.03 -2.14 -16.66
CA GLU A 213 -23.60 -3.46 -16.41
C GLU A 213 -22.52 -4.53 -16.15
N LEU A 214 -21.32 -4.36 -16.70
CA LEU A 214 -20.18 -5.24 -16.42
C LEU A 214 -19.59 -4.93 -15.04
N LEU A 215 -19.43 -3.65 -14.70
CA LEU A 215 -18.94 -3.21 -13.39
C LEU A 215 -19.93 -3.59 -12.27
N GLY A 216 -21.22 -3.42 -12.51
CA GLY A 216 -22.29 -3.76 -11.56
C GLY A 216 -22.36 -5.26 -11.21
N GLN A 217 -21.87 -6.16 -12.06
CA GLN A 217 -21.75 -7.59 -11.70
C GLN A 217 -20.74 -7.85 -10.58
N ALA A 218 -19.73 -6.98 -10.47
CA ALA A 218 -18.71 -6.98 -9.42
C ALA A 218 -19.10 -6.11 -8.22
N ASP A 219 -20.34 -5.60 -8.18
CA ASP A 219 -20.79 -4.60 -7.22
C ASP A 219 -19.83 -3.41 -7.15
N PHE A 220 -19.29 -3.00 -8.30
CA PHE A 220 -18.30 -1.93 -8.42
C PHE A 220 -18.91 -0.72 -9.12
N ASP A 221 -18.71 0.45 -8.54
CA ASP A 221 -19.02 1.74 -9.15
C ASP A 221 -17.80 2.65 -9.01
N LEU A 222 -17.27 3.10 -10.15
CA LEU A 222 -16.08 3.94 -10.17
C LEU A 222 -16.34 5.31 -9.53
N ASP A 223 -17.57 5.81 -9.59
CA ASP A 223 -17.92 7.09 -8.94
C ASP A 223 -17.88 6.99 -7.41
N LEU A 224 -17.94 5.77 -6.86
CA LEU A 224 -17.78 5.54 -5.43
C LEU A 224 -16.32 5.50 -4.98
N LEU A 225 -15.39 5.14 -5.87
CA LEU A 225 -13.96 5.05 -5.58
C LEU A 225 -13.36 6.46 -5.35
N SER A 226 -13.15 6.82 -4.10
CA SER A 226 -12.50 8.08 -3.72
C SER A 226 -10.98 7.93 -3.61
N GLU A 227 -10.52 6.77 -3.14
CA GLU A 227 -9.11 6.43 -2.95
C GLU A 227 -8.85 4.99 -3.41
N LEU A 228 -7.85 4.79 -4.27
CA LEU A 228 -7.20 3.49 -4.46
C LEU A 228 -5.86 3.53 -3.75
N ALA A 229 -5.61 2.56 -2.89
CA ALA A 229 -4.40 2.52 -2.08
C ALA A 229 -3.76 1.13 -2.06
N ILE A 230 -2.50 1.08 -1.67
CA ILE A 230 -1.73 -0.15 -1.48
C ILE A 230 -1.62 -0.43 0.02
N ASP A 231 -1.78 -1.69 0.42
CA ASP A 231 -1.35 -2.14 1.74
C ASP A 231 0.19 -2.22 1.78
N PRO A 232 0.88 -1.36 2.56
CA PRO A 232 2.35 -1.35 2.60
C PRO A 232 2.91 -2.53 3.40
N ARG A 233 2.08 -3.35 4.04
CA ARG A 233 2.56 -4.53 4.75
C ARG A 233 2.91 -5.60 3.73
N ALA A 234 3.97 -6.35 4.01
CA ALA A 234 4.30 -7.51 3.21
C ALA A 234 3.16 -8.54 3.29
N PHE A 235 2.75 -9.07 2.14
CA PHE A 235 1.79 -10.17 2.12
C PHE A 235 2.44 -11.43 2.70
N ASP A 236 1.98 -11.85 3.88
CA ASP A 236 2.46 -13.05 4.54
C ASP A 236 1.62 -14.27 4.12
N PHE A 237 2.19 -15.11 3.25
CA PHE A 237 1.53 -16.32 2.75
C PHE A 237 1.26 -17.39 3.83
N LEU A 238 1.89 -17.28 4.99
CA LEU A 238 1.74 -18.18 6.13
C LEU A 238 0.82 -17.62 7.21
N HIS A 239 0.48 -16.32 7.14
CA HIS A 239 -0.46 -15.74 8.08
C HIS A 239 -1.85 -16.32 7.82
N PRO A 240 -2.62 -16.73 8.85
CA PRO A 240 -3.96 -17.27 8.65
C PRO A 240 -4.91 -16.31 7.90
N ALA A 241 -4.64 -14.99 7.99
CA ALA A 241 -5.33 -13.98 7.18
C ALA A 241 -5.25 -14.26 5.65
N ALA A 242 -4.15 -14.85 5.18
CA ALA A 242 -3.93 -15.15 3.77
C ALA A 242 -4.70 -16.37 3.27
N SER A 243 -5.37 -17.14 4.15
CA SER A 243 -6.23 -18.25 3.76
C SER A 243 -7.56 -17.81 3.15
N ARG A 244 -7.97 -16.55 3.37
CA ARG A 244 -9.21 -16.03 2.78
C ARG A 244 -9.06 -15.95 1.26
N PRO A 245 -9.97 -16.57 0.48
CA PRO A 245 -9.93 -16.51 -0.98
C PRO A 245 -9.90 -15.07 -1.48
N ASN A 246 -9.12 -14.82 -2.53
CA ASN A 246 -8.97 -13.51 -3.18
C ASN A 246 -8.47 -12.34 -2.30
N TYR A 247 -8.14 -12.56 -1.01
CA TYR A 247 -7.59 -11.50 -0.15
C TYR A 247 -6.29 -10.91 -0.70
N LEU A 248 -5.49 -11.74 -1.38
CA LEU A 248 -4.28 -11.33 -2.09
C LEU A 248 -4.52 -10.27 -3.17
N PHE A 249 -5.75 -10.16 -3.71
CA PHE A 249 -6.10 -9.18 -4.73
C PHE A 249 -6.57 -7.84 -4.16
N GLY A 250 -6.94 -7.80 -2.87
CA GLY A 250 -7.43 -6.59 -2.20
C GLY A 250 -8.87 -6.71 -1.70
N LEU A 251 -9.36 -5.61 -1.11
CA LEU A 251 -10.74 -5.46 -0.63
C LEU A 251 -11.13 -3.99 -0.53
N TRP A 252 -12.43 -3.72 -0.51
CA TRP A 252 -12.93 -2.45 0.00
C TRP A 252 -12.60 -2.30 1.48
N ASP A 253 -12.26 -1.07 1.89
CA ASP A 253 -11.95 -0.75 3.27
C ASP A 253 -13.21 -0.41 4.08
N PRO A 254 -13.61 -1.24 5.06
CA PRO A 254 -14.79 -0.98 5.87
C PRO A 254 -14.68 0.27 6.77
N ALA A 255 -13.46 0.73 7.05
CA ALA A 255 -13.25 1.93 7.87
C ALA A 255 -13.45 3.24 7.08
N CYS A 256 -13.50 3.17 5.75
CA CYS A 256 -13.70 4.31 4.86
C CYS A 256 -15.07 4.21 4.19
N ILE A 257 -16.13 4.50 4.95
CA ILE A 257 -17.52 4.43 4.54
C ILE A 257 -18.14 5.84 4.56
N ASP A 258 -19.04 6.14 3.64
CA ASP A 258 -19.79 7.39 3.63
C ASP A 258 -21.11 7.32 4.44
N ASP A 259 -21.85 8.42 4.46
CA ASP A 259 -23.14 8.53 5.15
C ASP A 259 -24.26 7.68 4.51
N GLU A 260 -24.10 7.25 3.25
CA GLU A 260 -25.03 6.38 2.53
C GLU A 260 -24.71 4.89 2.71
N GLY A 261 -23.59 4.56 3.36
CA GLY A 261 -23.12 3.20 3.60
C GLY A 261 -22.21 2.63 2.51
N TYR A 262 -21.72 3.42 1.56
CA TYR A 262 -20.78 2.95 0.54
C TYR A 262 -19.33 3.08 0.98
N TYR A 263 -18.55 2.02 0.73
CA TYR A 263 -17.11 2.07 0.89
C TYR A 263 -16.48 2.99 -0.17
N ARG A 264 -15.49 3.78 0.25
CA ARG A 264 -14.87 4.84 -0.56
C ARG A 264 -13.39 4.61 -0.86
N ARG A 265 -12.75 3.67 -0.16
CA ARG A 265 -11.34 3.29 -0.37
C ARG A 265 -11.21 1.82 -0.74
N LEU A 266 -10.59 1.54 -1.89
CA LEU A 266 -10.20 0.19 -2.29
C LEU A 266 -8.72 -0.01 -1.98
N VAL A 267 -8.36 -1.08 -1.27
CA VAL A 267 -6.96 -1.37 -0.92
C VAL A 267 -6.51 -2.67 -1.57
N ILE A 268 -5.44 -2.60 -2.35
CA ILE A 268 -4.81 -3.73 -3.04
C ILE A 268 -3.49 -4.12 -2.37
N GLN A 269 -3.12 -5.40 -2.47
CA GLN A 269 -1.86 -5.87 -1.89
C GLN A 269 -0.68 -5.46 -2.78
N GLN A 270 0.38 -4.92 -2.16
CA GLN A 270 1.59 -4.50 -2.89
C GLN A 270 2.17 -5.62 -3.74
N ALA A 271 2.22 -6.85 -3.19
CA ALA A 271 2.76 -8.01 -3.89
C ALA A 271 2.04 -8.33 -5.21
N THR A 272 0.73 -8.09 -5.28
CA THR A 272 -0.07 -8.29 -6.48
C THR A 272 0.19 -7.19 -7.50
N LEU A 273 0.24 -5.93 -7.05
CA LEU A 273 0.49 -4.80 -7.94
C LEU A 273 1.90 -4.86 -8.57
N GLU A 274 2.92 -5.18 -7.79
CA GLU A 274 4.28 -5.42 -8.29
C GLU A 274 4.31 -6.58 -9.29
N GLY A 275 3.57 -7.66 -9.03
CA GLY A 275 3.48 -8.80 -9.95
C GLY A 275 2.80 -8.45 -11.27
N ILE A 276 1.82 -7.56 -11.26
CA ILE A 276 1.19 -7.02 -12.48
C ILE A 276 2.19 -6.15 -13.24
N LEU A 277 2.87 -5.24 -12.54
CA LEU A 277 3.83 -4.32 -13.17
C LEU A 277 5.00 -5.06 -13.82
N SER A 278 5.46 -6.17 -13.24
CA SER A 278 6.61 -6.92 -13.77
C SER A 278 6.35 -7.54 -15.15
N TRP A 279 5.09 -7.78 -15.54
CA TRP A 279 4.75 -8.29 -16.87
C TRP A 279 5.28 -7.39 -17.99
N SER A 280 5.11 -6.07 -17.84
CA SER A 280 5.62 -5.11 -18.82
C SER A 280 7.11 -4.80 -18.70
N ALA A 281 7.74 -5.21 -17.58
CA ALA A 281 9.17 -5.02 -17.35
C ALA A 281 10.02 -6.17 -17.92
N GLU A 282 9.42 -7.35 -18.11
CA GLU A 282 10.08 -8.50 -18.71
C GLU A 282 10.11 -8.40 -20.25
N SER A 283 11.13 -9.00 -20.86
CA SER A 283 11.26 -9.00 -22.31
C SER A 283 10.35 -10.07 -22.92
N HIS A 284 9.39 -9.63 -23.73
CA HIS A 284 8.55 -10.51 -24.54
C HIS A 284 8.94 -10.39 -26.02
N PRO A 285 9.66 -11.39 -26.58
CA PRO A 285 10.13 -11.33 -27.96
C PRO A 285 8.98 -11.08 -28.95
N GLY A 286 9.11 -10.01 -29.74
CA GLY A 286 8.13 -9.66 -30.77
C GLY A 286 6.85 -8.99 -30.26
N VAL A 287 6.77 -8.62 -28.96
CA VAL A 287 5.62 -7.89 -28.41
C VAL A 287 6.07 -6.49 -27.98
N PRO A 288 5.43 -5.41 -28.49
CA PRO A 288 5.72 -4.05 -28.05
C PRO A 288 5.43 -3.85 -26.57
N VAL A 289 6.31 -3.14 -25.86
CA VAL A 289 6.16 -2.84 -24.41
C VAL A 289 4.84 -2.13 -24.11
N GLU A 290 4.38 -1.24 -25.00
CA GLU A 290 3.10 -0.56 -24.85
C GLU A 290 1.90 -1.52 -24.78
N GLN A 291 1.94 -2.62 -25.54
CA GLN A 291 0.90 -3.66 -25.49
C GLN A 291 0.93 -4.40 -24.15
N LEU A 292 2.12 -4.71 -23.64
CA LEU A 292 2.29 -5.35 -22.33
C LEU A 292 1.80 -4.44 -21.20
N GLN A 293 2.09 -3.13 -21.28
CA GLN A 293 1.61 -2.15 -20.31
C GLN A 293 0.09 -2.05 -20.30
N GLN A 294 -0.55 -2.05 -21.49
CA GLN A 294 -2.00 -2.05 -21.60
C GLN A 294 -2.62 -3.35 -21.06
N GLU A 295 -1.96 -4.49 -21.25
CA GLU A 295 -2.37 -5.76 -20.64
C GLU A 295 -2.23 -5.78 -19.12
N SER A 296 -1.15 -5.20 -18.58
CA SER A 296 -0.98 -5.03 -17.13
C SER A 296 -2.11 -4.17 -16.54
N ALA A 297 -2.44 -3.04 -17.19
CA ALA A 297 -3.53 -2.16 -16.79
C ALA A 297 -4.90 -2.87 -16.86
N ALA A 298 -5.14 -3.65 -17.91
CA ALA A 298 -6.34 -4.49 -18.03
C ALA A 298 -6.48 -5.45 -16.85
N VAL A 299 -5.38 -6.12 -16.47
CA VAL A 299 -5.40 -7.05 -15.34
C VAL A 299 -5.57 -6.34 -14.00
N LEU A 300 -4.99 -5.15 -13.81
CA LEU A 300 -5.25 -4.35 -12.62
C LEU A 300 -6.73 -3.98 -12.50
N ALA A 301 -7.36 -3.51 -13.59
CA ALA A 301 -8.79 -3.24 -13.61
C ALA A 301 -9.61 -4.50 -13.23
N GLY A 302 -9.26 -5.66 -13.78
CA GLY A 302 -9.89 -6.93 -13.41
C GLY A 302 -9.65 -7.32 -11.94
N VAL A 303 -8.48 -7.03 -11.38
CA VAL A 303 -8.16 -7.23 -9.96
C VAL A 303 -9.02 -6.35 -9.06
N MET A 304 -9.24 -5.08 -9.43
CA MET A 304 -10.14 -4.18 -8.71
C MET A 304 -11.58 -4.72 -8.69
N LEU A 305 -12.06 -5.26 -9.81
CA LEU A 305 -13.38 -5.90 -9.90
C LEU A 305 -13.46 -7.19 -9.08
N MET A 306 -12.41 -8.00 -9.02
CA MET A 306 -12.37 -9.20 -8.17
C MET A 306 -12.36 -8.86 -6.68
N ALA A 307 -11.59 -7.84 -6.28
CA ALA A 307 -11.54 -7.35 -4.90
C ALA A 307 -12.90 -6.79 -4.46
N SER A 308 -13.54 -6.00 -5.33
CA SER A 308 -14.89 -5.48 -5.11
C SER A 308 -15.90 -6.60 -4.95
N GLY A 309 -15.93 -7.56 -5.86
CA GLY A 309 -16.93 -8.64 -5.82
C GLY A 309 -16.78 -9.65 -4.68
N LEU A 310 -15.69 -9.59 -3.91
CA LEU A 310 -15.54 -10.37 -2.67
C LEU A 310 -16.14 -9.65 -1.46
N SER A 311 -16.01 -8.32 -1.42
CA SER A 311 -16.38 -7.50 -0.27
C SER A 311 -17.75 -6.83 -0.43
N GLY A 312 -18.18 -6.59 -1.66
CA GLY A 312 -19.30 -5.71 -2.00
C GLY A 312 -18.96 -4.24 -1.78
N ARG A 313 -19.76 -3.33 -2.34
CA ARG A 313 -19.56 -1.86 -2.19
C ARG A 313 -20.01 -1.27 -0.86
N GLY A 314 -20.57 -2.08 0.04
CA GLY A 314 -21.10 -1.58 1.31
C GLY A 314 -21.96 -2.62 2.05
N PRO A 315 -22.49 -2.27 3.23
CA PRO A 315 -23.45 -3.10 3.96
C PRO A 315 -24.69 -3.40 3.11
N GLY A 316 -25.11 -4.66 3.07
CA GLY A 316 -26.28 -5.08 2.27
C GLY A 316 -25.98 -5.36 0.80
N ALA A 317 -24.71 -5.39 0.40
CA ALA A 317 -24.30 -5.87 -0.92
C ALA A 317 -24.89 -7.26 -1.21
N MET A 318 -25.31 -7.48 -2.46
CA MET A 318 -25.96 -8.75 -2.86
C MET A 318 -25.09 -10.00 -2.61
N GLN A 319 -23.78 -9.81 -2.54
CA GLN A 319 -22.80 -10.87 -2.34
C GLN A 319 -22.62 -11.23 -0.86
N SER A 320 -23.04 -10.38 0.08
CA SER A 320 -22.83 -10.58 1.52
C SER A 320 -23.53 -11.82 2.10
N GLY A 321 -24.60 -12.30 1.44
CA GLY A 321 -25.33 -13.51 1.84
C GLY A 321 -24.91 -14.79 1.12
N MET A 322 -23.96 -14.72 0.17
CA MET A 322 -23.57 -15.86 -0.66
C MET A 322 -22.46 -16.69 0.00
N SER A 323 -22.50 -18.01 -0.21
CA SER A 323 -21.38 -18.87 0.17
C SER A 323 -20.16 -18.57 -0.72
N LEU A 324 -18.94 -18.80 -0.21
CA LEU A 324 -17.73 -18.66 -1.02
C LEU A 324 -17.74 -19.61 -2.24
N THR A 325 -18.36 -20.79 -2.12
CA THR A 325 -18.50 -21.77 -3.20
C THR A 325 -19.34 -21.23 -4.35
N ASP A 326 -20.37 -20.42 -4.08
CA ASP A 326 -21.21 -19.80 -5.12
C ASP A 326 -20.61 -18.48 -5.63
N LEU A 327 -19.95 -17.73 -4.76
CA LEU A 327 -19.39 -16.43 -5.07
C LEU A 327 -18.18 -16.52 -6.01
N LEU A 328 -17.25 -17.45 -5.75
CA LEU A 328 -16.01 -17.55 -6.53
C LEU A 328 -16.23 -17.84 -8.03
N PRO A 329 -17.10 -18.79 -8.44
CA PRO A 329 -17.43 -19.00 -9.85
C PRO A 329 -18.06 -17.76 -10.50
N ARG A 330 -18.91 -17.02 -9.78
CA ARG A 330 -19.50 -15.78 -10.27
C ARG A 330 -18.44 -14.70 -10.51
N ILE A 331 -17.49 -14.57 -9.59
CA ILE A 331 -16.33 -13.68 -9.74
C ILE A 331 -15.51 -14.03 -10.99
N ALA A 332 -15.19 -15.30 -11.17
CA ALA A 332 -14.47 -15.75 -12.35
C ALA A 332 -15.23 -15.45 -13.65
N ALA A 333 -16.54 -15.67 -13.66
CA ALA A 333 -17.39 -15.47 -14.83
C ALA A 333 -17.46 -14.00 -15.28
N TYR A 334 -17.76 -13.06 -14.37
CA TYR A 334 -17.84 -11.65 -14.76
C TYR A 334 -16.47 -11.08 -15.13
N ARG A 335 -15.39 -11.54 -14.48
CA ARG A 335 -14.02 -11.14 -14.84
C ARG A 335 -13.69 -11.56 -16.27
N ASP A 336 -14.01 -12.81 -16.63
CA ASP A 336 -13.74 -13.29 -17.99
C ASP A 336 -14.63 -12.59 -19.02
N ASN A 337 -15.87 -12.21 -18.67
CA ASN A 337 -16.73 -11.38 -19.52
C ASN A 337 -16.17 -9.96 -19.71
N PHE A 338 -15.68 -9.33 -18.64
CA PHE A 338 -15.01 -8.03 -18.70
C PHE A 338 -13.79 -8.08 -19.63
N TYR A 339 -12.95 -9.10 -19.48
CA TYR A 339 -11.79 -9.27 -20.35
C TYR A 339 -12.15 -9.55 -21.81
N ARG A 340 -13.17 -10.37 -22.08
CA ARG A 340 -13.64 -10.58 -23.47
C ARG A 340 -14.12 -9.29 -24.09
N TRP A 341 -14.89 -8.48 -23.34
CA TRP A 341 -15.30 -7.16 -23.80
C TRP A 341 -14.09 -6.28 -24.12
N LEU A 342 -13.10 -6.22 -23.23
CA LEU A 342 -11.92 -5.40 -23.42
C LEU A 342 -11.10 -5.80 -24.66
N ILE A 343 -10.94 -7.10 -24.93
CA ILE A 343 -10.27 -7.60 -26.14
C ILE A 343 -10.92 -7.04 -27.41
N THR A 344 -12.26 -6.89 -27.45
CA THR A 344 -12.95 -6.33 -28.63
C THR A 344 -12.61 -4.86 -28.90
N ARG A 345 -12.10 -4.13 -27.91
CA ARG A 345 -11.70 -2.72 -28.01
C ARG A 345 -10.25 -2.52 -28.44
N LEU A 346 -9.44 -3.57 -28.44
CA LEU A 346 -8.01 -3.47 -28.76
C LEU A 346 -7.75 -3.31 -30.27
N PRO A 347 -6.62 -2.66 -30.65
CA PRO A 347 -6.18 -2.58 -32.04
C PRO A 347 -6.00 -3.95 -32.69
N GLY A 348 -6.12 -4.03 -34.02
CA GLY A 348 -6.24 -5.31 -34.75
C GLY A 348 -5.16 -6.35 -34.46
N GLU A 349 -3.88 -5.97 -34.54
CA GLU A 349 -2.76 -6.91 -34.30
C GLU A 349 -2.72 -7.40 -32.85
N HIS A 350 -2.90 -6.48 -31.89
CA HIS A 350 -2.94 -6.80 -30.45
C HIS A 350 -4.14 -7.69 -30.11
N ARG A 351 -5.31 -7.37 -30.65
CA ARG A 351 -6.55 -8.16 -30.49
C ARG A 351 -6.36 -9.58 -31.01
N LEU A 352 -5.88 -9.75 -32.25
CA LEU A 352 -5.68 -11.07 -32.84
C LEU A 352 -4.71 -11.93 -32.02
N ARG A 353 -3.64 -11.32 -31.49
CA ARG A 353 -2.70 -12.00 -30.59
C ARG A 353 -3.37 -12.46 -29.31
N LEU A 354 -4.13 -11.60 -28.64
CA LEU A 354 -4.81 -11.94 -27.39
C LEU A 354 -5.98 -12.91 -27.59
N GLU A 355 -6.65 -12.90 -28.74
CA GLU A 355 -7.66 -13.91 -29.10
C GLU A 355 -7.01 -15.29 -29.30
N ALA A 356 -5.89 -15.35 -30.02
CA ALA A 356 -5.12 -16.59 -30.20
C ALA A 356 -4.55 -17.10 -28.86
N GLU A 357 -4.03 -16.20 -28.03
CA GLU A 357 -3.60 -16.52 -26.67
C GLU A 357 -4.77 -17.06 -25.83
N ALA A 358 -5.93 -16.40 -25.86
CA ALA A 358 -7.09 -16.81 -25.08
C ALA A 358 -7.60 -18.20 -25.49
N GLN A 359 -7.55 -18.52 -26.78
CA GLN A 359 -7.86 -19.86 -27.29
C GLN A 359 -6.84 -20.90 -26.82
N SER A 360 -5.55 -20.59 -26.88
CA SER A 360 -4.48 -21.51 -26.46
C SER A 360 -4.50 -21.76 -24.94
N LEU A 361 -4.64 -20.70 -24.16
CA LEU A 361 -4.57 -20.76 -22.69
C LEU A 361 -5.93 -21.03 -22.04
N GLN A 362 -7.02 -21.07 -22.83
CA GLN A 362 -8.42 -21.25 -22.40
C GLN A 362 -8.89 -20.19 -21.40
N GLN A 363 -8.29 -19.00 -21.42
CA GLN A 363 -8.64 -17.88 -20.56
C GLN A 363 -8.19 -16.55 -21.22
N PRO A 364 -9.00 -15.48 -21.17
CA PRO A 364 -8.59 -14.18 -21.69
C PRO A 364 -7.53 -13.52 -20.80
N PHE A 365 -6.61 -12.76 -21.42
CA PHE A 365 -5.38 -12.23 -20.80
C PHE A 365 -4.60 -13.32 -20.05
N GLY A 366 -4.53 -14.51 -20.66
CA GLY A 366 -4.01 -15.69 -20.00
C GLY A 366 -2.52 -15.63 -19.72
N GLY A 367 -1.74 -14.90 -20.53
CA GLY A 367 -0.31 -14.70 -20.37
C GLY A 367 0.00 -13.98 -19.05
N VAL A 368 -0.50 -12.75 -18.92
CA VAL A 368 -0.32 -11.91 -17.71
C VAL A 368 -0.82 -12.62 -16.45
N ARG A 369 -2.00 -13.27 -16.53
CA ARG A 369 -2.57 -14.01 -15.39
C ARG A 369 -1.69 -15.18 -14.96
N ARG A 370 -1.15 -15.95 -15.92
CA ARG A 370 -0.23 -17.05 -15.64
C ARG A 370 1.07 -16.53 -15.03
N HIS A 371 1.60 -15.43 -15.57
CA HIS A 371 2.79 -14.75 -15.05
C HIS A 371 2.65 -14.38 -13.57
N ILE A 372 1.61 -13.62 -13.24
CA ILE A 372 1.33 -13.18 -11.86
C ILE A 372 1.18 -14.38 -10.93
N ASN A 373 0.41 -15.40 -11.34
CA ASN A 373 0.22 -16.61 -10.53
C ASN A 373 1.53 -17.38 -10.30
N MET A 374 2.39 -17.48 -11.31
CA MET A 374 3.71 -18.11 -11.17
C MET A 374 4.62 -17.32 -10.23
N LEU A 375 4.65 -16.00 -10.38
CA LEU A 375 5.46 -15.10 -9.54
C LEU A 375 5.01 -15.14 -8.07
N LEU A 376 3.70 -15.12 -7.81
CA LEU A 376 3.15 -15.24 -6.45
C LEU A 376 3.40 -16.63 -5.85
N ALA A 377 3.30 -17.70 -6.65
CA ALA A 377 3.62 -19.05 -6.21
C ALA A 377 5.11 -19.21 -5.85
N ASP A 378 6.01 -18.63 -6.64
CA ASP A 378 7.45 -18.61 -6.38
C ASP A 378 7.77 -17.78 -5.13
N ARG A 379 7.17 -16.59 -4.95
CA ARG A 379 7.30 -15.80 -3.72
C ARG A 379 6.85 -16.59 -2.48
N ARG A 380 5.71 -17.29 -2.56
CA ARG A 380 5.24 -18.18 -1.49
C ARG A 380 6.24 -19.30 -1.21
N ALA A 381 6.72 -20.00 -2.24
CA ALA A 381 7.66 -21.11 -2.09
C ALA A 381 8.97 -20.64 -1.43
N ARG A 382 9.54 -19.50 -1.87
CA ARG A 382 10.73 -18.89 -1.28
C ARG A 382 10.50 -18.50 0.17
N GLN A 383 9.36 -17.89 0.50
CA GLN A 383 9.04 -17.53 1.88
C GLN A 383 9.00 -18.80 2.76
N VAL A 384 8.23 -19.82 2.37
CA VAL A 384 8.09 -21.07 3.14
C VAL A 384 9.45 -21.74 3.34
N GLY A 385 10.24 -21.85 2.26
CA GLY A 385 11.57 -22.44 2.31
C GLY A 385 12.53 -21.68 3.23
N SER A 386 12.64 -20.36 3.06
CA SER A 386 13.52 -19.50 3.86
C SER A 386 13.12 -19.50 5.34
N VAL A 387 11.83 -19.42 5.66
CA VAL A 387 11.32 -19.47 7.04
C VAL A 387 11.66 -20.79 7.70
N THR A 388 11.42 -21.91 7.00
CA THR A 388 11.69 -23.25 7.53
C THR A 388 13.18 -23.44 7.79
N LEU A 389 14.04 -23.07 6.82
CA LEU A 389 15.49 -23.20 6.96
C LEU A 389 16.04 -22.27 8.05
N ALA A 390 15.57 -21.02 8.12
CA ALA A 390 15.97 -20.10 9.18
C ALA A 390 15.59 -20.63 10.57
N SER A 391 14.41 -21.22 10.72
CA SER A 391 14.02 -21.85 11.99
C SER A 391 14.96 -23.00 12.38
N VAL A 392 15.37 -23.84 11.42
CA VAL A 392 16.35 -24.92 11.68
C VAL A 392 17.71 -24.35 12.07
N LEU A 393 18.23 -23.37 11.33
CA LEU A 393 19.51 -22.73 11.64
C LEU A 393 19.51 -22.05 13.00
N ALA A 394 18.42 -21.35 13.35
CA ALA A 394 18.27 -20.74 14.67
C ALA A 394 18.34 -21.80 15.78
N ARG A 395 17.63 -22.93 15.63
CA ARG A 395 17.66 -24.06 16.59
C ARG A 395 19.03 -24.72 16.71
N LEU A 396 19.81 -24.75 15.64
CA LEU A 396 21.20 -25.23 15.63
C LEU A 396 22.20 -24.20 16.19
N GLY A 397 21.75 -23.01 16.60
CA GLY A 397 22.62 -21.93 17.09
C GLY A 397 23.38 -21.18 15.99
N ARG A 398 23.00 -21.34 14.71
CA ARG A 398 23.61 -20.65 13.56
C ARG A 398 22.89 -19.31 13.33
N ILE A 399 22.99 -18.42 14.30
CA ILE A 399 22.17 -17.20 14.41
C ILE A 399 22.37 -16.26 13.21
N ASP A 400 23.61 -15.96 12.85
CA ASP A 400 23.89 -15.04 11.72
C ASP A 400 23.35 -15.57 10.38
N ALA A 401 23.35 -16.89 10.21
CA ALA A 401 22.83 -17.52 9.01
C ALA A 401 21.29 -17.49 9.00
N ALA A 402 20.65 -17.71 10.16
CA ALA A 402 19.21 -17.54 10.31
C ALA A 402 18.78 -16.09 10.03
N GLU A 403 19.50 -15.10 10.58
CA GLU A 403 19.22 -13.67 10.38
C GLU A 403 19.35 -13.27 8.90
N ARG A 404 20.41 -13.70 8.21
CA ARG A 404 20.57 -13.46 6.77
C ARG A 404 19.43 -14.04 5.95
N LEU A 405 18.94 -15.25 6.27
CA LEU A 405 17.84 -15.86 5.54
C LEU A 405 16.51 -15.15 5.77
N VAL A 406 16.18 -14.78 7.01
CA VAL A 406 14.92 -14.05 7.25
C VAL A 406 14.98 -12.60 6.80
N GLY A 407 16.16 -11.99 6.71
CA GLY A 407 16.34 -10.68 6.09
C GLY A 407 15.95 -10.65 4.61
N LEU A 408 15.93 -11.80 3.92
CA LEU A 408 15.45 -11.92 2.54
C LEU A 408 13.93 -12.14 2.45
N VAL A 409 13.23 -12.31 3.58
CA VAL A 409 11.80 -12.57 3.64
C VAL A 409 11.07 -11.27 3.99
N PRO A 410 10.16 -10.77 3.14
CA PRO A 410 9.41 -9.54 3.41
C PRO A 410 8.45 -9.63 4.60
N ALA A 411 7.91 -10.82 4.91
CA ALA A 411 6.96 -11.02 6.01
C ALA A 411 7.59 -10.75 7.39
N ALA A 412 6.94 -9.88 8.19
CA ALA A 412 7.41 -9.54 9.53
C ALA A 412 7.35 -10.73 10.50
N SER A 413 6.31 -11.57 10.39
CA SER A 413 6.12 -12.78 11.20
C SER A 413 7.36 -13.69 11.19
N ALA A 414 7.88 -13.95 10.00
CA ALA A 414 9.04 -14.75 9.71
C ALA A 414 10.30 -14.22 10.43
N ARG A 415 10.60 -12.93 10.23
CA ARG A 415 11.74 -12.26 10.86
C ARG A 415 11.64 -12.30 12.38
N MET A 416 10.47 -11.98 12.93
CA MET A 416 10.27 -11.94 14.38
C MET A 416 10.39 -13.33 15.01
N LEU A 417 9.78 -14.37 14.43
CA LEU A 417 9.87 -15.74 14.96
C LEU A 417 11.29 -16.29 14.93
N ALA A 418 12.06 -16.04 13.88
CA ALA A 418 13.45 -16.43 13.81
C ALA A 418 14.28 -15.71 14.88
N ARG A 419 14.11 -14.39 15.03
CA ARG A 419 14.79 -13.57 16.06
C ARG A 419 14.44 -13.99 17.48
N ILE A 420 13.19 -14.39 17.75
CA ILE A 420 12.74 -14.95 19.03
C ILE A 420 13.43 -16.29 19.29
N THR A 421 13.39 -17.20 18.31
CA THR A 421 14.01 -18.54 18.42
C THR A 421 15.51 -18.44 18.69
N SER A 422 16.20 -17.56 17.95
CA SER A 422 17.62 -17.29 18.11
C SER A 422 17.97 -16.86 19.54
N ARG A 423 17.20 -15.94 20.13
CA ARG A 423 17.41 -15.47 21.52
C ARG A 423 17.20 -16.57 22.54
N ILE A 424 16.18 -17.42 22.36
CA ILE A 424 15.94 -18.56 23.24
C ILE A 424 17.12 -19.54 23.21
N VAL A 425 17.66 -19.84 22.01
CA VAL A 425 18.79 -20.76 21.86
C VAL A 425 20.07 -20.19 22.47
N ILE A 426 20.33 -18.88 22.28
CA ILE A 426 21.45 -18.19 22.94
C ILE A 426 21.31 -18.28 24.46
N ALA A 427 20.13 -17.98 25.00
CA ALA A 427 19.86 -18.04 26.44
C ALA A 427 20.08 -19.45 27.00
N GLN A 428 19.62 -20.50 26.30
CA GLN A 428 19.89 -21.89 26.70
C GLN A 428 21.39 -22.20 26.73
N GLY A 429 22.15 -21.73 25.73
CA GLY A 429 23.61 -21.89 25.70
C GLY A 429 24.29 -21.19 26.87
N MET A 430 23.84 -20.00 27.25
CA MET A 430 24.33 -19.25 28.40
C MET A 430 23.98 -19.94 29.73
N CYS A 431 22.75 -20.45 29.88
CA CYS A 431 22.34 -21.22 31.06
C CYS A 431 23.21 -22.46 31.28
N ARG A 432 23.62 -23.16 30.22
CA ARG A 432 24.50 -24.32 30.30
C ARG A 432 25.91 -23.99 30.83
N ARG A 433 26.39 -22.75 30.65
CA ARG A 433 27.69 -22.32 31.19
C ARG A 433 27.65 -22.13 32.70
N GLY A 434 26.49 -21.75 33.25
CA GLY A 434 26.22 -21.74 34.69
C GLY A 434 26.89 -20.62 35.51
N ASP A 435 27.79 -19.82 34.93
CA ASP A 435 28.38 -18.69 35.63
C ASP A 435 27.39 -17.52 35.78
N LYS A 436 27.56 -16.72 36.84
CA LYS A 436 26.63 -15.63 37.19
C LYS A 436 26.43 -14.62 36.06
N ASN A 437 27.48 -14.32 35.28
CA ASN A 437 27.40 -13.37 34.18
C ASN A 437 26.62 -13.97 32.99
N SER A 438 26.88 -15.23 32.65
CA SER A 438 26.11 -15.94 31.62
C SER A 438 24.63 -16.06 32.00
N LEU A 439 24.30 -16.37 33.25
CA LEU A 439 22.90 -16.45 33.70
C LEU A 439 22.20 -15.08 33.59
N GLN A 440 22.88 -13.99 33.95
CA GLN A 440 22.33 -12.64 33.79
C GLN A 440 22.02 -12.33 32.31
N LYS A 441 22.96 -12.62 31.41
CA LYS A 441 22.76 -12.43 29.96
C LYS A 441 21.65 -13.33 29.40
N ALA A 442 21.47 -14.53 29.93
CA ALA A 442 20.37 -15.41 29.52
C ALA A 442 19.01 -14.77 29.82
N VAL A 443 18.85 -14.14 30.98
CA VAL A 443 17.63 -13.40 31.37
C VAL A 443 17.39 -12.21 30.44
N GLU A 444 18.44 -11.46 30.08
CA GLU A 444 18.36 -10.36 29.12
C GLU A 444 17.87 -10.85 27.74
N MET A 445 18.44 -11.93 27.22
CA MET A 445 18.02 -12.52 25.93
C MET A 445 16.57 -13.00 25.96
N LEU A 446 16.12 -13.62 27.03
CA LEU A 446 14.72 -14.04 27.18
C LEU A 446 13.77 -12.83 27.30
N SER A 447 14.20 -11.76 27.96
CA SER A 447 13.44 -10.51 28.06
C SER A 447 13.28 -9.86 26.69
N GLU A 448 14.34 -9.83 25.87
CA GLU A 448 14.25 -9.37 24.49
C GLU A 448 13.33 -10.26 23.64
N ALA A 449 13.39 -11.59 23.81
CA ALA A 449 12.51 -12.52 23.10
C ALA A 449 11.04 -12.28 23.43
N LYS A 450 10.72 -12.05 24.71
CA LYS A 450 9.38 -11.65 25.16
C LYS A 450 8.97 -10.32 24.53
N ASN A 451 9.85 -9.32 24.52
CA ASN A 451 9.53 -8.01 23.92
C ASN A 451 9.24 -8.12 22.42
N LEU A 452 9.98 -8.96 21.69
CA LEU A 452 9.71 -9.25 20.28
C LEU A 452 8.38 -9.98 20.09
N LEU A 453 8.07 -10.96 20.93
CA LEU A 453 6.78 -11.66 20.89
C LEU A 453 5.62 -10.67 21.08
N MET A 454 5.68 -9.82 22.11
CA MET A 454 4.63 -8.82 22.37
C MET A 454 4.52 -7.80 21.26
N ARG A 455 5.63 -7.30 20.71
CA ARG A 455 5.62 -6.41 19.53
C ARG A 455 4.96 -7.09 18.34
N GLY A 456 5.31 -8.35 18.07
CA GLY A 456 4.76 -9.12 16.96
C GLY A 456 3.26 -9.32 17.08
N ILE A 457 2.77 -9.58 18.30
CA ILE A 457 1.33 -9.65 18.59
C ILE A 457 0.66 -8.28 18.41
N HIS A 458 1.22 -7.22 19.01
CA HIS A 458 0.62 -5.87 18.96
C HIS A 458 0.58 -5.29 17.55
N CYS A 459 1.52 -5.64 16.68
CA CYS A 459 1.53 -5.19 15.29
C CYS A 459 0.79 -6.15 14.35
N GLY A 460 0.30 -7.30 14.84
CA GLY A 460 -0.44 -8.29 14.03
C GLY A 460 0.45 -9.13 13.12
N ALA A 461 1.78 -9.04 13.24
CA ALA A 461 2.69 -9.95 12.56
C ALA A 461 2.60 -11.37 13.14
N LEU A 462 2.32 -11.50 14.44
CA LEU A 462 2.11 -12.77 15.11
C LEU A 462 0.66 -12.87 15.57
N VAL A 463 0.07 -14.04 15.39
CA VAL A 463 -1.28 -14.32 15.85
C VAL A 463 -1.28 -14.26 17.38
N ASP A 464 -2.14 -13.40 17.92
CA ASP A 464 -2.48 -13.44 19.33
C ASP A 464 -3.16 -14.79 19.65
N PRO A 465 -2.61 -15.61 20.56
CA PRO A 465 -3.21 -16.88 20.96
C PRO A 465 -4.67 -16.76 21.41
N TRP A 466 -5.09 -15.61 21.96
CA TRP A 466 -6.48 -15.38 22.36
C TRP A 466 -7.42 -15.17 21.18
N ASN A 467 -6.87 -14.73 20.04
CA ASN A 467 -7.61 -14.54 18.80
C ASN A 467 -7.54 -15.75 17.84
N ILE A 468 -6.72 -16.76 18.14
CA ILE A 468 -6.50 -17.91 17.24
C ILE A 468 -7.78 -18.68 16.94
N LEU A 469 -8.71 -18.74 17.90
CA LEU A 469 -10.02 -19.39 17.72
C LEU A 469 -10.88 -18.68 16.66
N GLY A 470 -10.70 -17.37 16.47
CA GLY A 470 -11.36 -16.62 15.40
C GLY A 470 -10.82 -16.92 13.99
N PHE A 471 -9.64 -17.55 13.89
CA PHE A 471 -9.05 -17.98 12.61
C PHE A 471 -9.41 -19.41 12.21
N ALA A 472 -10.11 -20.15 13.07
CA ALA A 472 -10.55 -21.53 12.79
C ALA A 472 -11.89 -21.60 12.03
N GLY A 473 -12.38 -20.47 11.50
CA GLY A 473 -13.62 -20.36 10.74
C GLY A 473 -13.46 -20.65 9.25
#